data_AF-A0A0T1WI66-F1
#
_entry.id   AF-A0A0T1WI66-F1
#
_cell.length_a   1.000
_cell.length_b   1.000
_cell.length_c   1.000
_cell.angle_alpha   90.00
_cell.angle_beta   90.00
_cell.angle_gamma   90.00
#
_symmetry.space_group_name_H-M   'P 1'
#
loop_
_entity.id
_entity.type
_entity.pdbx_description
1 polymer ?
#
loop_
_entity_poly.entity_id
_entity_poly.type
_entity_poly.pdbx_seq_one_letter_code
_entity_poly.pdbx_strand_id
1 'polypeptide(L)'
;MIDQVATDINDSTDGYINFTARAVPLEDAMPLLTDRGYVGASKARILSGSATSAGSSIKAALLQGYAVLPDCSLSAYGVATKYNAKKDVVLVTAVLVG
;
A
#
# COMPACT_ATOMS: atom_id res chain seq x y z
N MET A 1 -12.92 -1.09 -3.81
CA MET A 1 -12.40 0.26 -4.17
C MET A 1 -11.09 0.57 -3.47
N ILE A 2 -11.00 0.35 -2.14
CA ILE A 2 -9.73 0.51 -1.40
C ILE A 2 -8.64 -0.42 -1.96
N ASP A 3 -8.99 -1.63 -2.43
CA ASP A 3 -8.05 -2.53 -3.12
C ASP A 3 -7.50 -1.94 -4.44
N GLN A 4 -8.28 -1.15 -5.16
CA GLN A 4 -7.82 -0.49 -6.39
C GLN A 4 -6.83 0.62 -6.03
N VAL A 5 -7.08 1.38 -4.97
CA VAL A 5 -6.11 2.36 -4.44
C VAL A 5 -4.82 1.65 -3.99
N ALA A 6 -4.94 0.53 -3.28
CA ALA A 6 -3.78 -0.28 -2.89
C ALA A 6 -3.01 -0.78 -4.13
N THR A 7 -3.71 -1.16 -5.20
CA THR A 7 -3.11 -1.59 -6.47
C THR A 7 -2.35 -0.43 -7.12
N ASP A 8 -2.95 0.75 -7.24
CA ASP A 8 -2.31 1.93 -7.82
C ASP A 8 -1.01 2.31 -7.07
N ILE A 9 -1.05 2.27 -5.73
CA ILE A 9 0.12 2.54 -4.89
C ILE A 9 1.20 1.47 -5.05
N ASN A 10 0.79 0.19 -5.11
CA ASN A 10 1.73 -0.92 -5.29
C ASN A 10 2.40 -0.85 -6.66
N ASP A 11 1.64 -0.52 -7.71
CA ASP A 11 2.14 -0.30 -9.07
C ASP A 11 3.06 0.92 -9.17
N SER A 12 2.75 2.00 -8.44
CA SER A 12 3.64 3.15 -8.32
C SER A 12 4.98 2.76 -7.68
N THR A 13 4.95 1.92 -6.63
CA THR A 13 6.15 1.41 -5.96
C THR A 13 6.96 0.50 -6.89
N ASP A 14 6.30 -0.41 -7.59
CA ASP A 14 6.90 -1.28 -8.60
C ASP A 14 7.60 -0.48 -9.71
N GLY A 15 6.93 0.54 -10.25
CA GLY A 15 7.51 1.44 -11.24
C GLY A 15 8.71 2.22 -10.70
N TYR A 16 8.65 2.68 -9.45
CA TYR A 16 9.73 3.41 -8.81
C TYR A 16 10.99 2.54 -8.64
N ILE A 17 10.87 1.35 -8.06
CA ILE A 17 12.02 0.46 -7.86
C ILE A 17 12.59 -0.05 -9.19
N ASN A 18 11.77 -0.10 -10.24
CA ASN A 18 12.20 -0.45 -11.59
C ASN A 18 12.87 0.70 -12.36
N PHE A 19 12.89 1.91 -11.79
CA PHE A 19 13.34 3.16 -12.41
C PHE A 19 12.54 3.53 -13.68
N THR A 20 11.23 3.23 -13.69
CA THR A 20 10.32 3.54 -14.80
C THR A 20 9.23 4.55 -14.42
N ALA A 21 9.08 4.87 -13.12
CA ALA A 21 8.17 5.90 -12.66
C ALA A 21 8.76 7.32 -12.82
N ARG A 22 7.89 8.30 -13.04
CA ARG A 22 8.24 9.73 -13.09
C ARG A 22 8.13 10.43 -11.72
N ALA A 23 7.55 9.75 -10.74
CA ALA A 23 7.28 10.26 -9.40
C ALA A 23 7.72 9.22 -8.35
N VAL A 24 7.91 9.69 -7.12
CA VAL A 24 8.14 8.83 -5.96
C VAL A 24 6.84 8.12 -5.55
N PRO A 25 6.92 6.98 -4.83
CA PRO A 25 5.73 6.29 -4.33
C PRO A 25 4.90 7.18 -3.40
N LEU A 26 3.58 6.98 -3.42
CA LEU A 26 2.66 7.73 -2.56
C LEU A 26 2.82 7.34 -1.09
N GLU A 27 2.84 8.34 -0.21
CA GLU A 27 2.88 8.17 1.25
C GLU A 27 1.53 8.43 1.92
N ASP A 28 0.56 9.00 1.19
CA ASP A 28 -0.81 9.23 1.64
C ASP A 28 -1.81 8.71 0.58
N ALA A 29 -2.79 7.94 1.05
CA ALA A 29 -3.85 7.38 0.22
C ALA A 29 -5.08 8.28 0.10
N MET A 30 -5.20 9.33 0.94
CA MET A 30 -6.37 10.21 0.95
C MET A 30 -6.66 10.89 -0.40
N PRO A 31 -5.67 11.42 -1.14
CA PRO A 31 -5.94 12.01 -2.46
C PRO A 31 -6.50 10.99 -3.45
N LEU A 32 -5.91 9.80 -3.54
CA LEU A 32 -6.38 8.73 -4.43
C LEU A 32 -7.76 8.18 -4.06
N LEU A 33 -8.04 8.05 -2.76
CA LEU A 33 -9.37 7.68 -2.27
C LEU A 33 -10.41 8.72 -2.71
N THR A 34 -10.08 10.01 -2.57
CA THR A 34 -10.95 11.13 -2.96
C THR A 34 -11.19 11.15 -4.47
N ASP A 35 -10.14 11.04 -5.27
CA ASP A 35 -10.21 11.03 -6.75
C ASP A 35 -11.07 9.87 -7.28
N ARG A 36 -11.07 8.74 -6.57
CA ARG A 36 -11.92 7.58 -6.88
C ARG A 36 -13.34 7.67 -6.30
N GLY A 37 -13.68 8.76 -5.61
CA GLY A 37 -15.01 8.98 -5.05
C GLY A 37 -15.28 8.27 -3.72
N TYR A 38 -14.23 7.91 -2.97
CA TYR A 38 -14.40 7.39 -1.60
C TYR A 38 -14.90 8.52 -0.71
N VAL A 39 -16.06 8.32 -0.11
CA VAL A 39 -16.66 9.26 0.82
C VAL A 39 -16.57 8.73 2.25
N GLY A 40 -16.43 9.64 3.21
CA GLY A 40 -16.44 9.29 4.63
C GLY A 40 -15.11 8.82 5.22
N ALA A 41 -14.01 8.82 4.46
CA ALA A 41 -12.67 8.73 5.05
C ALA A 41 -12.30 10.06 5.71
N SER A 42 -11.94 10.01 6.99
CA SER A 42 -11.31 11.10 7.73
C SER A 42 -9.79 10.97 7.75
N LYS A 43 -9.27 9.75 7.58
CA LYS A 43 -7.84 9.45 7.51
C LYS A 43 -7.57 8.15 6.76
N ALA A 44 -6.36 8.07 6.22
CA ALA A 44 -5.83 6.84 5.65
C ALA A 44 -4.39 6.59 6.08
N ARG A 45 -3.95 5.35 5.96
CA ARG A 45 -2.56 4.92 6.16
C ARG A 45 -2.19 3.88 5.11
N ILE A 46 -0.96 3.98 4.61
CA ILE A 46 -0.37 3.00 3.69
C ILE A 46 0.63 2.17 4.48
N LEU A 47 0.49 0.85 4.42
CA LEU A 47 1.50 -0.11 4.87
C LEU A 47 2.06 -0.82 3.64
N SER A 48 3.38 -0.96 3.60
CA SER A 48 4.12 -1.50 2.47
C SER A 48 5.13 -2.54 2.95
N GLY A 49 5.28 -3.60 2.17
CA GLY A 49 6.21 -4.68 2.44
C GLY A 49 6.89 -5.14 1.17
N SER A 50 8.18 -5.43 1.25
CA SER A 50 8.97 -5.95 0.14
C SER A 50 9.98 -6.97 0.64
N ALA A 51 9.94 -8.18 0.08
CA ALA A 51 10.88 -9.26 0.35
C ALA A 51 10.85 -10.30 -0.76
N THR A 52 11.80 -11.25 -0.76
CA THR A 52 11.89 -12.34 -1.74
C THR A 52 10.77 -13.39 -1.63
N SER A 53 9.88 -13.27 -0.64
CA SER A 53 8.71 -14.15 -0.48
C SER A 53 7.49 -13.37 0.00
N ALA A 54 6.29 -13.88 -0.31
CA ALA A 54 5.04 -13.27 0.13
C ALA A 54 4.95 -13.17 1.66
N GLY A 55 5.31 -14.25 2.38
CA GLY A 55 5.26 -14.27 3.85
C GLY A 55 6.19 -13.24 4.50
N SER A 56 7.42 -13.12 4.00
CA SER A 56 8.36 -12.11 4.49
C SER A 56 7.90 -10.68 4.15
N SER A 57 7.26 -10.49 3.01
CA SER A 57 6.74 -9.18 2.59
C SER A 57 5.56 -8.75 3.46
N ILE A 58 4.65 -9.68 3.78
CA ILE A 58 3.56 -9.43 4.75
C ILE A 58 4.15 -9.08 6.12
N LYS A 59 5.16 -9.81 6.58
CA LYS A 59 5.85 -9.49 7.84
C LYS A 59 6.44 -8.08 7.83
N ALA A 60 7.08 -7.67 6.73
CA ALA A 60 7.61 -6.31 6.57
C ALA A 60 6.50 -5.25 6.65
N ALA A 61 5.37 -5.46 5.98
CA ALA A 61 4.22 -4.56 6.05
C ALA A 61 3.64 -4.45 7.47
N LEU A 62 3.55 -5.57 8.21
CA LEU A 62 3.11 -5.59 9.60
C LEU A 62 4.07 -4.84 10.52
N LEU A 63 5.38 -4.96 10.30
CA LEU A 63 6.39 -4.22 11.06
C LEU A 63 6.25 -2.71 10.86
N GLN A 64 6.00 -2.25 9.63
CA GLN A 64 5.71 -0.85 9.36
C GLN A 64 4.42 -0.39 10.05
N GLY A 65 3.42 -1.29 10.14
CA GLY A 65 2.13 -1.04 10.77
C GLY A 65 2.12 -1.06 12.31
N TYR A 66 3.22 -1.40 12.98
CA TYR A 66 3.23 -1.62 14.44
C TYR A 66 2.58 -0.49 15.27
N ALA A 67 2.83 0.77 14.91
CA ALA A 67 2.24 1.92 15.60
C ALA A 67 0.87 2.35 15.04
N VAL A 68 0.50 1.86 13.85
CA VAL A 68 -0.73 2.23 13.15
C VAL A 68 -1.87 1.26 13.47
N LEU A 69 -1.59 -0.04 13.50
CA LEU A 69 -2.58 -1.10 13.69
C LEU A 69 -3.36 -1.03 15.03
N PRO A 70 -2.82 -0.46 16.13
CA PRO A 70 -3.61 -0.24 17.35
C PRO A 70 -4.70 0.83 17.21
N ASP A 71 -4.73 1.63 16.14
CA ASP A 71 -5.76 2.64 15.92
C ASP A 71 -7.07 2.01 15.45
N CYS A 72 -7.97 1.75 16.39
CA CYS A 72 -9.28 1.13 16.14
C CYS A 72 -10.23 1.94 15.24
N SER A 73 -9.92 3.21 14.92
CA SER A 73 -10.76 3.98 14.00
C SER A 73 -10.48 3.67 12.53
N LEU A 74 -9.35 3.02 12.21
CA LEU A 74 -9.08 2.44 10.90
C LEU A 74 -9.94 1.16 10.73
N SER A 75 -11.16 1.32 10.23
CA SER A 75 -12.20 0.30 10.22
C SER A 75 -12.35 -0.45 8.90
N ALA A 76 -11.78 0.08 7.81
CA ALA A 76 -11.80 -0.54 6.49
C ALA A 76 -10.38 -0.66 5.93
N TYR A 77 -10.16 -1.66 5.08
CA TYR A 77 -8.88 -1.83 4.40
C TYR A 77 -9.03 -2.42 3.01
N GLY A 78 -8.00 -2.23 2.20
CA GLY A 78 -7.82 -2.90 0.91
C GLY A 78 -6.36 -3.27 0.73
N VAL A 79 -6.10 -4.32 -0.04
CA VAL A 79 -4.76 -4.89 -0.19
C VAL A 79 -4.42 -5.14 -1.65
N ALA A 80 -3.13 -5.07 -1.95
CA ALA A 80 -2.59 -5.46 -3.24
C ALA A 80 -1.29 -6.21 -3.05
N THR A 81 -1.03 -7.16 -3.93
CA THR A 81 0.24 -7.89 -4.00
C THR A 81 0.74 -7.93 -5.43
N LYS A 82 2.05 -7.86 -5.63
CA LYS A 82 2.67 -7.90 -6.95
C LYS A 82 4.03 -8.56 -6.89
N TYR A 83 4.30 -9.49 -7.79
CA TYR A 83 5.66 -10.01 -7.95
C TYR A 83 6.42 -9.16 -8.97
N ASN A 84 7.58 -8.65 -8.57
CA ASN A 84 8.51 -7.94 -9.43
C ASN A 84 9.65 -8.88 -9.84
N ALA A 85 9.59 -9.36 -11.07
CA ALA A 85 10.60 -10.28 -11.61
C ALA A 85 11.99 -9.63 -11.82
N LYS A 86 12.07 -8.31 -12.05
CA LYS A 86 13.34 -7.60 -12.27
C LYS A 86 14.17 -7.48 -10.98
N LYS A 87 13.48 -7.39 -9.84
CA LYS A 87 14.07 -7.25 -8.52
C LYS A 87 14.01 -8.55 -7.70
N ASP A 88 13.29 -9.55 -8.21
CA ASP A 88 13.01 -10.82 -7.53
C ASP A 88 12.42 -10.62 -6.12
N VAL A 89 11.42 -9.74 -6.02
CA VAL A 89 10.71 -9.46 -4.76
C VAL A 89 9.21 -9.51 -4.96
N VAL A 90 8.51 -9.86 -3.88
CA VAL A 90 7.07 -9.66 -3.74
C VAL A 90 6.85 -8.32 -3.05
N LEU A 91 6.02 -7.49 -3.64
CA LEU A 91 5.53 -6.25 -3.06
C LEU A 91 4.13 -6.49 -2.50
N VAL A 92 3.89 -5.98 -1.29
CA VAL A 92 2.60 -6.00 -0.61
C VAL A 92 2.27 -4.58 -0.19
N THR A 93 1.04 -4.15 -0.47
CA THR A 93 0.52 -2.86 0.00
C THR A 93 -0.83 -3.10 0.67
N ALA A 94 -1.03 -2.49 1.83
CA ALA A 94 -2.31 -2.39 2.50
C ALA A 94 -2.66 -0.92 2.71
N VAL A 95 -3.87 -0.53 2.34
CA VAL A 95 -4.42 0.80 2.61
C VAL A 95 -5.46 0.63 3.70
N LEU A 96 -5.25 1.29 4.84
CA LEU A 96 -6.15 1.32 5.98
C LEU A 96 -6.90 2.65 5.98
N VAL A 97 -8.20 2.62 6.27
CA VAL A 97 -9.09 3.79 6.16
C VAL A 97 -10.00 3.88 7.37
N GLY A 98 -10.22 5.11 7.85
CA GLY A 98 -11.11 5.46 8.95
C GLY A 98 -11.61 6.89 8.85
#